data_AF-A0A392RV34-F1
#
_entry.id   AF-A0A392RV34-F1
#
_cell.length_a   1.000
_cell.length_b   1.000
_cell.length_c   1.000
_cell.angle_alpha   90.00
_cell.angle_beta   90.00
_cell.angle_gamma   90.00
#
_symmetry.space_group_name_H-M   'P 1'
#
loop_
_entity.id
_entity.type
_entity.pdbx_description
1 polymer ?
#
loop_
_entity_poly.entity_id
_entity_poly.type
_entity_poly.pdbx_seq_one_letter_code
_entity_poly.pdbx_strand_id
1 'polypeptide(L)'
;VPLKVSIFAWRLLQDRLPTRANLVSRGILSTAAHHCVSGCGAVESAQHLFLSCGTFGPLWGSSSTTSFHATHLACLRVGCVD
;
A
#
# COMPACT_ATOMS: atom_id res chain seq x y z
N VAL A 1 8.14 -8.52 -16.53
CA VAL A 1 8.18 -7.54 -15.40
C VAL A 1 9.38 -7.89 -14.52
N PRO A 2 10.23 -6.93 -14.15
CA PRO A 2 11.39 -7.21 -13.29
C PRO A 2 10.96 -7.85 -11.97
N LEU A 3 11.67 -8.90 -11.52
CA LEU A 3 11.33 -9.68 -10.33
C LEU A 3 11.11 -8.83 -9.07
N LYS A 4 11.92 -7.78 -8.90
CA LYS A 4 11.83 -6.86 -7.76
C LYS A 4 10.48 -6.13 -7.69
N VAL A 5 9.95 -5.73 -8.85
CA VAL A 5 8.66 -5.02 -8.94
C VAL A 5 7.51 -5.98 -8.64
N SER A 6 7.57 -7.21 -9.15
CA SER A 6 6.56 -8.24 -8.87
C SER A 6 6.52 -8.65 -7.40
N ILE A 7 7.68 -8.84 -6.75
CA ILE A 7 7.76 -9.15 -5.32
C ILE A 7 7.21 -8.00 -4.48
N PHE A 8 7.51 -6.76 -4.86
CA PHE A 8 6.97 -5.58 -4.17
C PHE A 8 5.45 -5.49 -4.29
N ALA A 9 4.89 -5.65 -5.50
CA ALA A 9 3.45 -5.68 -5.73
C ALA A 9 2.76 -6.81 -4.94
N TRP A 10 3.35 -8.00 -4.93
CA TRP A 10 2.84 -9.13 -4.15
C TRP A 10 2.83 -8.83 -2.63
N ARG A 11 3.89 -8.22 -2.09
CA ARG A 11 3.94 -7.81 -0.68
C ARG A 11 2.92 -6.71 -0.37
N LEU A 12 2.70 -5.78 -1.29
CA LEU A 12 1.72 -4.72 -1.15
C LEU A 12 0.30 -5.28 -1.12
N LEU A 13 -0.03 -6.21 -2.02
CA LEU A 13 -1.35 -6.85 -2.07
C LEU A 13 -1.65 -7.72 -0.86
N GLN A 14 -0.63 -8.31 -0.23
CA GLN A 14 -0.80 -9.12 0.97
C GLN A 14 -0.68 -8.33 2.28
N ASP A 15 -0.61 -7.00 2.23
CA ASP A 15 -0.34 -6.16 3.41
C ASP A 15 0.90 -6.66 4.19
N ARG A 16 1.91 -7.18 3.47
CA ARG A 16 3.17 -7.63 4.07
C ARG A 16 4.24 -6.54 4.09
N LEU A 17 3.87 -5.31 3.78
CA LEU A 17 4.75 -4.15 3.91
C LEU A 17 4.84 -3.72 5.38
N PRO A 18 6.00 -3.20 5.82
CA PRO A 18 6.19 -2.69 7.16
C PRO A 18 5.47 -1.33 7.33
N THR A 19 4.14 -1.33 7.28
CA THR A 19 3.31 -0.17 7.60
C THR A 19 2.96 -0.19 9.09
N ARG A 20 2.72 0.98 9.70
CA ARG A 20 2.34 1.04 11.12
C ARG A 20 1.06 0.26 11.41
N ALA A 21 0.08 0.24 10.51
CA ALA A 21 -1.11 -0.60 10.68
C ALA A 21 -0.78 -2.09 10.79
N ASN A 22 0.16 -2.60 9.98
CA ASN A 22 0.59 -4.00 10.04
C ASN A 22 1.46 -4.33 11.25
N LEU A 23 2.23 -3.37 11.73
CA LEU A 23 3.02 -3.55 12.94
C LEU A 23 2.12 -3.53 14.19
N VAL A 24 1.06 -2.72 14.19
CA VAL A 24 0.03 -2.70 15.26
C VAL A 24 -0.77 -4.00 15.26
N SER A 25 -1.19 -4.53 14.10
CA SER A 25 -1.91 -5.81 14.03
C SER A 25 -1.08 -6.99 14.52
N ARG A 26 0.25 -6.89 14.41
CA ARG A 26 1.21 -7.88 14.94
C ARG A 26 1.59 -7.64 16.41
N GLY A 27 1.07 -6.61 17.06
CA GLY A 27 1.40 -6.25 18.43
C GLY A 27 2.83 -5.72 18.63
N ILE A 28 3.52 -5.34 17.54
CA ILE A 28 4.88 -4.77 17.59
C ILE A 28 4.82 -3.29 18.01
N LEU A 29 3.81 -2.57 17.52
CA LEU A 29 3.55 -1.17 17.87
C LEU A 29 2.29 -1.05 18.73
N SER A 30 2.27 -0.04 19.61
CA SER A 30 1.06 0.34 20.34
C SER A 30 -0.03 0.78 19.38
N THR A 31 -1.29 0.47 19.71
CA THR A 31 -2.46 0.94 18.95
C THR A 31 -2.53 2.46 18.84
N ALA A 32 -1.91 3.23 19.73
CA ALA A 32 -1.82 4.69 19.59
C ALA A 32 -0.88 5.15 18.46
N ALA A 33 0.02 4.29 17.97
CA ALA A 33 1.06 4.61 16.99
C ALA A 33 0.69 4.22 15.55
N HIS A 34 -0.60 4.05 15.24
CA HIS A 34 -1.08 3.59 13.92
C HIS A 34 -1.20 4.72 12.89
N HIS A 35 -1.03 5.98 13.29
CA HIS A 35 -1.16 7.13 12.40
C HIS A 35 0.00 7.23 11.40
N CYS A 36 -0.30 7.80 10.23
CA CYS A 36 0.64 8.00 9.13
C CYS A 36 1.86 8.81 9.56
N VAL A 37 3.05 8.36 9.13
CA VAL A 37 4.31 9.05 9.33
C VAL A 37 4.34 10.47 8.74
N SER A 38 3.50 10.76 7.74
CA SER A 38 3.36 12.13 7.20
C SER A 38 2.71 13.12 8.17
N GLY A 39 2.07 12.64 9.24
CA GLY A 39 1.32 13.48 10.17
C GLY A 39 -0.06 13.90 9.66
N CYS A 40 -0.56 13.33 8.56
CA CYS A 40 -1.90 13.66 8.01
C CYS A 40 -3.09 13.18 8.87
N GLY A 41 -2.84 12.49 9.99
CA GLY A 41 -3.86 12.00 10.92
C GLY A 41 -4.60 10.73 10.48
N ALA A 42 -4.42 10.26 9.24
CA ALA A 42 -4.99 8.99 8.78
C ALA A 42 -4.16 7.77 9.25
N VAL A 43 -4.76 6.58 9.21
CA VAL A 43 -4.08 5.32 9.50
C VAL A 43 -3.03 5.02 8.42
N GLU A 44 -1.84 4.59 8.84
CA GLU A 44 -0.78 4.21 7.91
C GLU A 44 -1.01 2.80 7.34
N SER A 45 -1.83 2.71 6.30
CA SER A 45 -1.97 1.52 5.46
C SER A 45 -1.16 1.64 4.17
N ALA A 46 -0.92 0.53 3.47
CA ALA A 46 -0.27 0.57 2.16
C ALA A 46 -1.11 1.39 1.17
N GLN A 47 -2.42 1.16 1.13
CA GLN A 47 -3.33 1.96 0.31
C GLN A 47 -3.22 3.46 0.62
N HIS A 48 -3.21 3.84 1.90
CA HIS A 48 -3.04 5.24 2.26
C HIS A 48 -1.68 5.77 1.77
N LEU A 49 -0.57 5.12 2.10
CA LEU A 49 0.77 5.57 1.72
C LEU A 49 0.98 5.72 0.20
N PHE A 50 0.46 4.78 -0.60
CA PHE A 50 0.72 4.75 -2.04
C PHE A 50 -0.36 5.44 -2.88
N LEU A 51 -1.60 5.54 -2.40
CA LEU A 51 -2.75 5.97 -3.23
C LEU A 51 -3.47 7.21 -2.70
N SER A 52 -3.49 7.45 -1.39
CA SER A 52 -4.40 8.44 -0.79
C SER A 52 -3.73 9.47 0.13
N CYS A 53 -2.45 9.29 0.45
CA CYS A 53 -1.72 10.20 1.31
C CYS A 53 -1.44 11.50 0.57
N GLY A 54 -1.84 12.64 1.12
CA GLY A 54 -1.57 13.95 0.50
C GLY A 54 -0.07 14.26 0.37
N THR A 55 0.78 13.65 1.20
CA THR A 55 2.23 13.84 1.19
C THR A 55 2.95 12.83 0.29
N PHE A 56 2.64 11.54 0.43
CA PHE A 56 3.32 10.48 -0.31
C PHE A 56 2.66 10.13 -1.65
N GLY A 57 1.34 10.27 -1.76
CA GLY A 57 0.56 9.97 -2.97
C GLY A 57 1.09 10.67 -4.22
N PRO A 58 1.42 11.99 -4.20
CA PRO A 58 1.98 12.68 -5.36
C PRO A 58 3.32 12.12 -5.86
N LEU A 59 4.15 11.54 -4.97
CA LEU A 59 5.44 10.92 -5.33
C LEU A 59 5.22 9.69 -6.23
N TRP A 60 4.16 8.92 -5.94
CA TRP A 60 3.78 7.76 -6.72
C TRP A 60 2.89 8.13 -7.92
N GLY A 61 2.04 9.15 -7.76
CA GLY A 61 1.11 9.64 -8.78
C GLY A 61 1.78 10.27 -9.99
N SER A 62 2.97 10.87 -9.83
CA SER A 62 3.72 11.49 -10.94
C SER A 62 4.24 10.47 -11.96
N SER A 63 4.21 9.17 -11.66
CA SER A 63 4.61 8.08 -12.57
C SER A 63 3.42 7.22 -13.02
N SER A 64 2.17 7.58 -12.67
CA SER A 64 1.05 6.62 -12.69
C SER A 64 -0.33 7.21 -13.00
N THR A 65 -0.40 8.30 -13.77
CA THR A 65 -1.68 8.97 -14.08
C THR A 65 -2.59 8.23 -15.09
N THR A 66 -2.28 7.02 -15.55
CA THR A 66 -3.18 6.31 -16.48
C THR A 66 -3.56 4.87 -16.13
N SER A 67 -3.16 4.30 -14.99
CA SER A 67 -3.43 2.86 -14.79
C SER A 67 -3.66 2.40 -13.35
N PHE A 68 -4.50 3.09 -12.57
CA PHE A 68 -4.93 2.55 -11.27
C PHE A 68 -6.45 2.55 -11.00
N HIS A 69 -7.29 2.98 -11.95
CA HIS A 69 -8.66 2.45 -12.02
C HIS A 69 -8.68 0.99 -12.52
N ALA A 70 -7.60 0.57 -13.19
CA ALA A 70 -7.44 -0.78 -13.70
C ALA A 70 -6.92 -1.80 -12.67
N THR A 71 -6.33 -1.39 -11.55
CA THR A 71 -5.75 -2.32 -10.56
C THR A 71 -6.80 -2.98 -9.67
N HIS A 72 -7.90 -2.30 -9.37
CA HIS A 72 -9.04 -2.96 -8.70
C HIS A 72 -9.68 -4.04 -9.61
N LEU A 73 -9.69 -3.81 -10.93
CA LEU A 73 -10.20 -4.78 -11.91
C LEU A 73 -9.17 -5.87 -12.30
N ALA A 74 -7.87 -5.56 -12.30
CA ALA A 74 -6.81 -6.52 -12.63
C ALA A 74 -6.52 -7.49 -11.47
N CYS A 75 -6.70 -7.08 -10.21
CA CYS A 75 -6.58 -7.98 -9.06
C CYS A 75 -7.65 -9.09 -9.05
N LEU A 76 -8.86 -8.83 -9.56
CA LEU A 76 -9.87 -9.88 -9.73
C LEU A 76 -9.47 -10.94 -10.78
N ARG A 77 -8.56 -10.63 -11.71
CA ARG A 77 -8.09 -11.60 -12.71
C ARG A 77 -6.83 -12.36 -12.29
N VAL A 78 -5.94 -11.79 -11.48
CA VAL A 78 -4.72 -12.48 -11.02
C VAL A 78 -4.98 -13.42 -9.84
N GLY A 79 -6.14 -13.30 -9.18
CA GLY A 79 -6.62 -14.26 -8.17
C GLY A 79 -7.14 -15.59 -8.74
N CYS A 80 -7.22 -15.75 -10.07
CA CYS A 80 -7.43 -17.04 -10.73
C CYS A 80 -6.13 -17.45 -11.44
N VAL A 81 -5.17 -17.92 -10.67
CA VAL A 81 -4.23 -18.93 -11.18
C VAL A 81 -4.16 -19.99 -10.09
N ASP A 82 -5.04 -20.99 -10.24
CA ASP A 82 -4.76 -22.33 -9.74
C ASP A 82 -3.56 -22.91 -10.52
#